data_AF-A0A6J0XWP0-F1
#
_entry.id   AF-A0A6J0XWP0-F1
#
_cell.length_a   1.000
_cell.length_b   1.000
_cell.length_c   1.000
_cell.angle_alpha   90.00
_cell.angle_beta   90.00
_cell.angle_gamma   90.00
#
_symmetry.space_group_name_H-M   'P 1'
#
loop_
_entity.id
_entity.type
_entity.pdbx_description
1 polymer ?
#
loop_
_entity_poly.entity_id
_entity_poly.type
_entity_poly.pdbx_seq_one_letter_code
_entity_poly.pdbx_strand_id
1 'polypeptide(L)'
;MGDADRKHCKFKPDPSIPPAFSAFNEDYVGSGWSRGHMAPAGNNKFSTKAMAETFYLSNIVPQNFDNNAGYWNRIEMYCRELTERFEDVWIVSGPLTLPQTGSDGKKTVSYQVIGEDNVAVPSHLFKVILARRSAGSAEPLALGAFVVPNKAIGFQPQLSEFQVSLQDLEKLSGLVFFPQLDRTSDVRNICSVDTCKLLDFREFTLYLSTRKVEGARSVVRLEKVMENLRNAGIEPDEYFMTRYEKKLEELRAQERSGILGEKPS
;
A
#
# COMPACT_ATOMS: atom_id res chain seq x y z
N MET A 1 -11.44 -15.16 -2.15
CA MET A 1 -11.41 -13.67 -2.28
C MET A 1 -12.83 -13.17 -2.11
N GLY A 2 -13.05 -12.10 -1.33
CA GLY A 2 -14.39 -11.52 -1.18
C GLY A 2 -14.64 -10.35 -2.13
N ASP A 3 -15.89 -9.87 -2.12
CA ASP A 3 -16.44 -8.98 -3.15
C ASP A 3 -16.40 -7.48 -2.79
N ALA A 4 -15.77 -7.10 -1.69
CA ALA A 4 -15.70 -5.70 -1.30
C ALA A 4 -14.98 -4.84 -2.37
N ASP A 5 -15.61 -3.75 -2.79
CA ASP A 5 -15.06 -2.80 -3.77
C ASP A 5 -14.73 -1.47 -3.12
N ARG A 6 -13.43 -1.11 -3.19
CA ARG A 6 -12.91 0.16 -2.69
C ARG A 6 -13.53 1.37 -3.36
N LYS A 7 -14.09 1.24 -4.58
CA LYS A 7 -14.78 2.33 -5.30
C LYS A 7 -16.03 2.81 -4.56
N HIS A 8 -16.61 1.97 -3.68
CA HIS A 8 -17.77 2.32 -2.87
C HIS A 8 -17.39 2.92 -1.51
N CYS A 9 -16.11 2.93 -1.16
CA CYS A 9 -15.62 3.50 0.09
C CYS A 9 -15.25 4.98 -0.10
N LYS A 10 -15.43 5.78 0.94
CA LYS A 10 -15.09 7.21 0.95
C LYS A 10 -14.28 7.51 2.19
N PHE A 11 -13.23 8.30 2.01
CA PHE A 11 -12.50 8.86 3.15
C PHE A 11 -13.41 9.76 3.97
N LYS A 12 -13.40 9.55 5.29
CA LYS A 12 -14.16 10.37 6.23
C LYS A 12 -13.50 10.35 7.61
N PRO A 13 -13.75 11.37 8.45
CA PRO A 13 -13.33 11.35 9.85
C PRO A 13 -13.82 10.08 10.55
N ASP A 14 -13.00 9.55 11.46
CA ASP A 14 -13.39 8.41 12.28
C ASP A 14 -14.44 8.88 13.30
N PRO A 15 -15.65 8.28 13.33
CA PRO A 15 -16.72 8.68 14.24
C PRO A 15 -16.40 8.43 15.72
N SER A 16 -15.36 7.63 16.04
CA SER A 16 -14.92 7.37 17.41
C SER A 16 -13.91 8.39 17.95
N ILE A 17 -13.34 9.23 17.08
CA ILE A 17 -12.35 10.24 17.46
C ILE A 17 -13.07 11.57 17.73
N PRO A 18 -12.84 12.24 18.88
CA PRO A 18 -13.39 13.56 19.14
C PRO A 18 -13.02 14.53 17.99
N PRO A 19 -13.97 15.32 17.45
CA PRO A 19 -13.71 16.18 16.29
C PRO A 19 -12.50 17.11 16.43
N ALA A 20 -12.23 17.62 17.64
CA ALA A 20 -11.09 18.48 17.94
C ALA A 20 -9.71 17.80 17.75
N PHE A 21 -9.67 16.47 17.61
CA PHE A 21 -8.46 15.69 17.35
C PHE A 21 -8.58 14.84 16.09
N SER A 22 -9.61 15.08 15.27
CA SER A 22 -9.84 14.36 14.01
C SER A 22 -9.27 15.16 12.86
N ALA A 23 -8.66 14.47 11.90
CA ALA A 23 -8.37 15.07 10.61
C ALA A 23 -9.63 15.06 9.74
N PHE A 24 -9.69 15.97 8.77
CA PHE A 24 -10.77 16.09 7.80
C PHE A 24 -10.24 15.96 6.37
N ASN A 25 -11.13 15.79 5.39
CA ASN A 25 -10.67 15.62 4.00
C ASN A 25 -10.04 16.89 3.45
N GLU A 26 -10.50 18.03 3.95
CA GLU A 26 -10.10 19.39 3.64
C GLU A 26 -8.61 19.61 3.95
N ASP A 27 -8.05 18.96 4.97
CA ASP A 27 -6.61 19.03 5.28
C ASP A 27 -5.75 18.39 4.19
N TYR A 28 -6.28 17.35 3.53
CA TYR A 28 -5.54 16.57 2.53
C TYR A 28 -5.75 17.09 1.11
N VAL A 29 -6.98 17.50 0.76
CA VAL A 29 -7.31 17.93 -0.61
C VAL A 29 -6.57 19.23 -0.93
N GLY A 30 -5.74 19.21 -1.97
CA GLY A 30 -4.94 20.37 -2.37
C GLY A 30 -3.65 20.56 -1.58
N SER A 31 -3.36 19.71 -0.58
CA SER A 31 -2.16 19.81 0.26
C SER A 31 -0.83 19.45 -0.44
N GLY A 32 -0.90 18.78 -1.60
CA GLY A 32 0.24 18.14 -2.24
C GLY A 32 0.55 16.72 -1.72
N TRP A 33 -0.19 16.25 -0.72
CA TRP A 33 -0.06 14.89 -0.15
C TRP A 33 -1.30 14.04 -0.44
N SER A 34 -1.09 12.74 -0.62
CA SER A 34 -2.17 11.77 -0.75
C SER A 34 -2.64 11.27 0.62
N ARG A 35 -3.84 10.69 0.66
CA ARG A 35 -4.35 9.94 1.83
C ARG A 35 -3.80 8.51 1.79
N GLY A 36 -2.71 8.27 2.52
CA GLY A 36 -2.00 6.99 2.59
C GLY A 36 -2.58 6.05 3.63
N HIS A 37 -2.95 4.83 3.25
CA HIS A 37 -3.50 3.83 4.18
C HIS A 37 -2.38 3.13 4.95
N MET A 38 -2.55 2.95 6.26
CA MET A 38 -1.67 2.11 7.08
C MET A 38 -2.10 0.64 7.06
N ALA A 39 -3.40 0.38 7.27
CA ALA A 39 -4.08 -0.86 6.94
C ALA A 39 -4.74 -0.72 5.55
N PRO A 40 -4.27 -1.46 4.52
CA PRO A 40 -4.76 -1.26 3.16
C PRO A 40 -6.13 -1.88 2.93
N ALA A 41 -6.97 -1.19 2.15
CA ALA A 41 -8.26 -1.69 1.70
C ALA A 41 -8.16 -3.08 1.03
N GLY A 42 -7.07 -3.33 0.30
CA GLY A 42 -6.82 -4.59 -0.40
C GLY A 42 -6.78 -5.84 0.49
N ASN A 43 -6.47 -5.69 1.78
CA ASN A 43 -6.44 -6.80 2.73
C ASN A 43 -7.85 -7.15 3.25
N ASN A 44 -8.84 -6.29 3.03
CA ASN A 44 -10.18 -6.39 3.60
C ASN A 44 -11.24 -6.76 2.55
N LYS A 45 -10.83 -7.44 1.47
CA LYS A 45 -11.73 -7.88 0.40
C LYS A 45 -12.88 -8.76 0.89
N PHE A 46 -12.69 -9.49 1.99
CA PHE A 46 -13.68 -10.37 2.60
C PHE A 46 -14.85 -9.64 3.28
N SER A 47 -14.73 -8.34 3.57
CA SER A 47 -15.75 -7.60 4.33
C SER A 47 -15.84 -6.14 3.89
N THR A 48 -16.99 -5.74 3.36
CA THR A 48 -17.27 -4.34 2.99
C THR A 48 -17.15 -3.41 4.19
N LYS A 49 -17.56 -3.85 5.38
CA LYS A 49 -17.43 -3.07 6.61
C LYS A 49 -15.96 -2.83 6.95
N ALA A 50 -15.16 -3.90 7.01
CA ALA A 50 -13.73 -3.78 7.34
C ALA A 50 -13.00 -2.91 6.31
N MET A 51 -13.33 -3.06 5.02
CA MET A 51 -12.78 -2.20 3.96
C MET A 51 -13.19 -0.74 4.15
N ALA A 52 -14.46 -0.45 4.48
CA ALA A 52 -14.90 0.93 4.71
C ALA A 52 -14.22 1.58 5.92
N GLU A 53 -13.96 0.81 6.97
CA GLU A 53 -13.25 1.28 8.17
C GLU A 53 -11.77 1.61 7.86
N THR A 54 -11.14 0.99 6.85
CA THR A 54 -9.80 1.43 6.43
C THR A 54 -9.77 2.84 5.81
N PHE A 55 -10.92 3.39 5.43
CA PHE A 55 -11.03 4.75 4.89
C PHE A 55 -11.31 5.79 5.99
N TYR A 56 -11.36 5.39 7.27
CA TYR A 56 -11.40 6.35 8.36
C TYR A 56 -10.05 7.06 8.46
N LEU A 57 -10.07 8.39 8.66
CA LEU A 57 -8.84 9.20 8.68
C LEU A 57 -7.91 8.88 9.87
N SER A 58 -8.38 8.14 10.87
CA SER A 58 -7.56 7.52 11.92
C SER A 58 -6.56 6.48 11.42
N ASN A 59 -6.80 5.88 10.24
CA ASN A 59 -5.90 4.93 9.57
C ASN A 59 -5.01 5.60 8.50
N ILE A 60 -5.11 6.92 8.35
CA ILE A 60 -4.54 7.64 7.21
C ILE A 60 -3.42 8.58 7.64
N VAL A 61 -2.38 8.65 6.82
CA VAL A 61 -1.29 9.62 6.95
C VAL A 61 -1.11 10.40 5.63
N PRO A 62 -0.58 11.63 5.66
CA PRO A 62 -0.16 12.33 4.46
C PRO A 62 1.01 11.59 3.80
N GLN A 63 0.78 11.01 2.62
CA GLN A 63 1.78 10.17 1.94
C GLN A 63 2.09 10.70 0.55
N ASN A 64 3.36 10.68 0.17
CA ASN A 64 3.79 11.06 -1.17
C ASN A 64 3.06 10.18 -2.21
N PHE A 65 2.52 10.80 -3.28
CA PHE A 65 1.69 10.10 -4.26
C PHE A 65 2.39 8.92 -4.93
N ASP A 66 3.65 9.09 -5.33
CA ASP A 66 4.43 8.04 -5.99
C ASP A 66 4.85 6.94 -5.01
N ASN A 67 5.11 7.30 -3.75
CA ASN A 67 5.34 6.33 -2.68
C ASN A 67 4.10 5.43 -2.47
N ASN A 68 2.94 6.06 -2.27
CA ASN A 68 1.66 5.41 -2.01
C ASN A 68 1.26 4.48 -3.18
N ALA A 69 1.31 4.98 -4.41
CA ALA A 69 0.92 4.21 -5.60
C ALA A 69 2.01 3.23 -6.08
N GLY A 70 3.26 3.41 -5.65
CA GLY A 70 4.43 2.66 -6.12
C GLY A 70 5.02 1.75 -5.04
N TYR A 71 6.12 2.18 -4.42
CA TYR A 71 6.92 1.31 -3.53
C TYR A 71 6.13 0.80 -2.32
N TRP A 72 5.32 1.64 -1.68
CA TRP A 72 4.51 1.23 -0.53
C TRP A 72 3.47 0.18 -0.92
N ASN A 73 2.76 0.38 -2.05
CA ASN A 73 1.83 -0.60 -2.59
C ASN A 73 2.53 -1.93 -2.95
N ARG A 74 3.76 -1.90 -3.46
CA ARG A 74 4.55 -3.13 -3.69
C ARG A 74 4.84 -3.88 -2.38
N ILE A 75 5.16 -3.17 -1.29
CA ILE A 75 5.31 -3.79 0.04
C ILE A 75 3.97 -4.39 0.51
N GLU A 76 2.85 -3.69 0.32
CA GLU A 76 1.52 -4.21 0.66
C GLU A 76 1.14 -5.44 -0.17
N MET A 77 1.56 -5.50 -1.44
CA MET A 77 1.39 -6.68 -2.30
C MET A 77 2.20 -7.86 -1.78
N TYR A 78 3.48 -7.65 -1.45
CA TYR A 78 4.32 -8.67 -0.83
C TYR A 78 3.71 -9.21 0.46
N CYS A 79 3.15 -8.33 1.31
CA CYS A 79 2.47 -8.74 2.53
C CYS A 79 1.26 -9.67 2.28
N ARG A 80 0.53 -9.46 1.17
CA ARG A 80 -0.57 -10.35 0.79
C ARG A 80 -0.05 -11.66 0.19
N GLU A 81 1.00 -11.59 -0.61
CA GLU A 81 1.65 -12.75 -1.21
C GLU A 81 2.20 -13.72 -0.15
N LEU A 82 2.66 -13.21 1.00
CA LEU A 82 3.05 -14.05 2.14
C LEU A 82 1.95 -15.03 2.58
N THR A 83 0.67 -14.69 2.39
CA THR A 83 -0.46 -15.58 2.74
C THR A 83 -0.55 -16.84 1.88
N GLU A 84 0.20 -16.91 0.78
CA GLU A 84 0.34 -18.12 -0.04
C GLU A 84 1.32 -19.12 0.58
N ARG A 85 2.14 -18.68 1.55
CA ARG A 85 3.25 -19.45 2.14
C ARG A 85 3.19 -19.53 3.67
N PHE A 86 2.39 -18.69 4.31
CA PHE A 86 2.17 -18.59 5.74
C PHE A 86 0.67 -18.46 6.00
N GLU A 87 0.12 -19.30 6.88
CA GLU A 87 -1.31 -19.26 7.22
C GLU A 87 -1.71 -17.95 7.90
N ASP A 88 -0.83 -17.40 8.75
CA ASP A 88 -1.08 -16.15 9.47
C ASP A 88 0.04 -15.13 9.24
N VAL A 89 -0.37 -13.90 8.93
CA VAL A 89 0.53 -12.75 8.75
C VAL A 89 -0.04 -11.56 9.52
N TRP A 90 0.69 -11.10 10.54
CA TRP A 90 0.38 -9.88 11.29
C TRP A 90 1.27 -8.74 10.82
N ILE A 91 0.68 -7.56 10.71
CA ILE A 91 1.38 -6.40 10.19
C ILE A 91 1.05 -5.18 11.05
N VAL A 92 2.08 -4.48 11.49
CA VAL A 92 1.96 -3.15 12.11
C VAL A 92 2.57 -2.14 11.15
N SER A 93 1.82 -1.11 10.77
CA SER A 93 2.32 -0.01 9.93
C SER A 93 2.17 1.30 10.69
N GLY A 94 3.04 2.28 10.43
CA GLY A 94 2.85 3.61 10.99
C GLY A 94 3.81 4.69 10.47
N PRO A 95 3.56 5.96 10.83
CA PRO A 95 4.41 7.10 10.50
C PRO A 95 5.63 7.25 11.41
N LEU A 96 6.68 7.91 10.91
CA LEU A 96 7.85 8.37 11.68
C LEU A 96 8.30 9.78 11.25
N THR A 97 8.68 10.60 12.21
CA THR A 97 9.35 11.90 12.02
C THR A 97 10.79 11.82 12.55
N LEU A 98 11.71 11.40 11.68
CA LEU A 98 13.09 11.12 12.04
C LEU A 98 13.98 12.37 11.96
N PRO A 99 15.01 12.49 12.82
CA PRO A 99 15.90 13.64 12.81
C PRO A 99 16.81 13.64 11.56
N GLN A 100 17.17 14.83 11.12
CA GLN A 100 18.23 15.08 10.15
C GLN A 100 19.39 15.80 10.84
N THR A 101 20.63 15.46 10.48
CA THR A 101 21.82 16.14 10.99
C THR A 101 22.16 17.32 10.09
N GLY A 102 22.11 18.54 10.63
CA GLY A 102 22.50 19.74 9.93
C GLY A 102 24.01 19.84 9.71
N SER A 103 24.45 20.81 8.90
CA SER A 103 25.87 21.06 8.64
C SER A 103 26.66 21.46 9.89
N ASP A 104 25.98 21.94 10.94
CA ASP A 104 26.55 22.28 12.25
C ASP A 104 26.63 21.07 13.20
N GLY A 105 26.25 19.87 12.74
CA GLY A 105 26.24 18.64 13.53
C GLY A 105 25.03 18.48 14.46
N LYS A 106 24.12 19.47 14.52
CA LYS A 106 22.91 19.35 15.34
C LYS A 106 21.88 18.45 14.65
N LYS A 107 21.16 17.68 15.47
CA LYS A 107 20.07 16.82 15.01
C LYS A 107 18.74 17.52 15.25
N THR A 108 17.95 17.71 14.20
CA THR A 108 16.66 18.38 14.26
C THR A 108 15.60 17.50 13.61
N VAL A 109 14.44 17.38 14.25
CA VAL A 109 13.24 16.80 13.64
C VAL A 109 12.45 17.95 13.02
N SER A 110 12.18 17.86 11.72
CA SER A 110 11.35 18.82 10.99
C SER A 110 10.39 18.05 10.10
N TYR A 111 9.11 18.43 10.15
CA TYR A 111 8.06 17.87 9.33
C TYR A 111 7.02 18.95 9.02
N GLN A 112 6.38 18.83 7.86
CA GLN A 112 5.28 19.71 7.48
C GLN A 112 4.02 19.32 8.27
N VAL A 113 3.19 20.31 8.60
CA VAL A 113 1.79 20.12 8.96
C VAL A 113 0.90 20.67 7.85
N ILE A 114 -0.23 20.02 7.57
CA ILE A 114 -1.16 20.41 6.48
C ILE A 114 -2.57 20.67 7.02
N GLY A 115 -3.31 21.53 6.33
CA GLY A 115 -4.69 21.86 6.68
C GLY A 115 -4.84 22.77 7.89
N GLU A 116 -6.09 23.07 8.26
CA GLU A 116 -6.40 23.88 9.45
C GLU A 116 -6.11 23.07 10.74
N ASP A 117 -6.28 21.76 10.67
CA ASP A 117 -6.08 20.83 11.79
C ASP A 117 -4.61 20.42 11.99
N ASN A 118 -3.69 20.97 11.18
CA ASN A 118 -2.24 20.75 11.27
C ASN A 118 -1.83 19.26 11.28
N VAL A 119 -2.38 18.48 10.35
CA VAL A 119 -2.07 17.05 10.21
C VAL A 119 -0.58 16.86 9.87
N ALA A 120 0.14 16.12 10.70
CA ALA A 120 1.58 15.92 10.55
C ALA A 120 1.92 15.02 9.34
N VAL A 121 2.84 15.49 8.50
CA VAL A 121 3.39 14.75 7.36
C VAL A 121 4.62 13.95 7.80
N PRO A 122 4.59 12.60 7.80
CA PRO A 122 5.73 11.81 8.22
C PRO A 122 6.91 11.94 7.25
N SER A 123 8.12 11.90 7.82
CA SER A 123 9.36 11.78 7.03
C SER A 123 9.58 10.37 6.47
N HIS A 124 9.13 9.36 7.22
CA HIS A 124 9.29 7.94 6.92
C HIS A 124 8.03 7.18 7.33
N LEU A 125 7.84 6.00 6.75
CA LEU A 125 6.83 5.03 7.12
C LEU A 125 7.53 3.75 7.55
N PHE A 126 6.98 3.05 8.54
CA PHE A 126 7.49 1.75 8.95
C PHE A 126 6.46 0.66 8.72
N LYS A 127 6.97 -0.56 8.56
CA LYS A 127 6.17 -1.79 8.63
C LYS A 127 6.92 -2.87 9.40
N VAL A 128 6.24 -3.50 10.35
CA VAL A 128 6.69 -4.72 11.03
C VAL A 128 5.81 -5.86 10.55
N ILE A 129 6.44 -6.91 10.02
CA ILE A 129 5.78 -8.10 9.50
C ILE A 129 6.16 -9.26 10.41
N LEU A 130 5.16 -9.96 10.92
CA LEU A 130 5.30 -11.22 11.66
C LEU A 130 4.48 -12.29 10.93
N ALA A 131 5.09 -13.42 10.61
CA ALA A 131 4.44 -14.49 9.87
C ALA A 131 4.63 -15.85 10.57
N ARG A 132 3.56 -16.65 10.57
CA ARG A 132 3.52 -18.02 11.11
C ARG A 132 3.15 -18.98 10.01
N ARG A 133 3.93 -20.06 9.88
CA ARG A 133 3.72 -21.08 8.83
C ARG A 133 2.33 -21.70 8.95
N SER A 134 2.03 -22.26 10.11
CA SER A 134 0.72 -22.78 10.50
C SER A 134 0.62 -22.86 12.01
N ALA A 135 -0.60 -22.92 12.55
CA ALA A 135 -0.83 -22.95 14.00
C ALA A 135 -0.21 -24.17 14.71
N GLY A 136 -0.02 -25.28 14.00
CA GLY A 136 0.57 -26.53 14.53
C GLY A 136 2.03 -26.75 14.14
N SER A 137 2.66 -25.83 13.40
CA SER A 137 4.05 -26.00 12.97
C SER A 137 5.03 -25.73 14.13
N ALA A 138 6.06 -26.56 14.23
CA ALA A 138 7.21 -26.32 15.10
C ALA A 138 8.22 -25.34 14.49
N GLU A 139 7.99 -24.86 13.25
CA GLU A 139 8.86 -23.85 12.65
C GLU A 139 8.82 -22.54 13.45
N PRO A 140 9.98 -21.92 13.70
CA PRO A 140 10.03 -20.61 14.34
C PRO A 140 9.30 -19.56 13.51
N LEU A 141 8.73 -18.57 14.19
CA LEU A 141 8.09 -17.40 13.56
C LEU A 141 9.10 -16.63 12.70
N ALA A 142 8.60 -15.96 11.66
CA ALA A 142 9.40 -15.11 10.79
C ALA A 142 9.06 -13.63 11.06
N LEU A 143 10.07 -12.79 11.29
CA LEU A 143 9.88 -11.36 11.57
C LEU A 143 10.80 -10.48 10.73
N GLY A 144 10.28 -9.35 10.27
CA GLY A 144 11.07 -8.27 9.67
C GLY A 144 10.49 -6.90 9.98
N ALA A 145 11.37 -5.92 10.21
CA ALA A 145 11.01 -4.52 10.38
C ALA A 145 11.64 -3.69 9.25
N PHE A 146 10.87 -2.80 8.66
CA PHE A 146 11.28 -2.00 7.51
C PHE A 146 10.92 -0.54 7.72
N VAL A 147 11.81 0.38 7.31
CA VAL A 147 11.61 1.83 7.38
C VAL A 147 11.92 2.44 6.02
N VAL A 148 10.90 3.01 5.38
CA VAL A 148 11.02 3.63 4.06
C VAL A 148 10.78 5.14 4.15
N PRO A 149 11.50 5.98 3.39
CA PRO A 149 11.25 7.41 3.37
C PRO A 149 9.91 7.72 2.66
N ASN A 150 9.19 8.74 3.13
CA ASN A 150 7.93 9.21 2.55
C ASN A 150 8.19 10.07 1.30
N LYS A 151 8.81 9.48 0.29
CA LYS A 151 9.16 10.08 -1.01
C LYS A 151 9.07 9.03 -2.12
N ALA A 152 9.17 9.46 -3.37
CA ALA A 152 9.26 8.53 -4.50
C ALA A 152 10.47 7.60 -4.35
N ILE A 153 10.24 6.28 -4.50
CA ILE A 153 11.27 5.25 -4.51
C ILE A 153 11.04 4.40 -5.75
N GLY A 154 12.07 4.27 -6.58
CA GLY A 154 12.02 3.49 -7.82
C GLY A 154 12.12 1.98 -7.61
N PHE A 155 12.45 1.26 -8.69
CA PHE A 155 12.57 -0.20 -8.68
C PHE A 155 13.98 -0.71 -8.33
N GLN A 156 15.00 0.16 -8.30
CA GLN A 156 16.37 -0.26 -8.00
C GLN A 156 16.54 -0.74 -6.55
N PRO A 157 16.10 0.01 -5.51
CA PRO A 157 16.32 -0.42 -4.13
C PRO A 157 15.47 -1.64 -3.76
N GLN A 158 16.11 -2.69 -3.26
CA GLN A 158 15.45 -3.88 -2.73
C GLN A 158 14.84 -3.62 -1.35
N LEU A 159 13.83 -4.42 -0.97
CA LEU A 159 13.17 -4.25 0.33
C LEU A 159 14.16 -4.41 1.50
N SER A 160 15.12 -5.31 1.38
CA SER A 160 16.14 -5.57 2.38
C SER A 160 17.05 -4.36 2.65
N GLU A 161 17.20 -3.42 1.71
CA GLU A 161 17.95 -2.18 1.92
C GLU A 161 17.26 -1.23 2.91
N PHE A 162 15.94 -1.40 3.09
CA PHE A 162 15.14 -0.67 4.08
C PHE A 162 14.88 -1.48 5.35
N GLN A 163 15.48 -2.67 5.48
CA GLN A 163 15.33 -3.49 6.67
C GLN A 163 16.14 -2.89 7.82
N VAL A 164 15.52 -2.86 9.01
CA VAL A 164 16.15 -2.44 10.27
C VAL A 164 15.95 -3.53 11.32
N SER A 165 16.72 -3.47 12.41
CA SER A 165 16.43 -4.32 13.57
C SER A 165 15.10 -3.90 14.20
N LEU A 166 14.40 -4.86 14.84
CA LEU A 166 13.18 -4.54 15.57
C LEU A 166 13.48 -3.52 16.68
N GLN A 167 14.60 -3.68 17.38
CA GLN A 167 15.04 -2.83 18.48
C GLN A 167 15.32 -1.40 18.04
N ASP A 168 15.93 -1.21 16.87
CA ASP A 168 16.17 0.13 16.32
C ASP A 168 14.84 0.80 15.96
N LEU A 169 13.90 0.09 15.35
CA LEU A 169 12.58 0.64 15.06
C LEU A 169 11.80 1.00 16.34
N GLU A 170 11.86 0.17 17.38
CA GLU A 170 11.27 0.47 18.68
C GLU A 170 11.88 1.72 19.31
N LYS A 171 13.20 1.87 19.23
CA LYS A 171 13.91 3.06 19.70
C LYS A 171 13.53 4.31 18.91
N LEU A 172 13.31 4.19 17.60
CA LEU A 172 12.90 5.30 16.74
C LEU A 172 11.43 5.70 16.93
N SER A 173 10.55 4.73 17.19
CA SER A 173 9.10 4.93 17.29
C SER A 173 8.60 5.19 18.72
N GLY A 174 9.37 4.78 19.73
CA GLY A 174 8.92 4.76 21.13
C GLY A 174 7.88 3.68 21.42
N LEU A 175 7.71 2.70 20.52
CA LEU A 175 6.74 1.61 20.64
C LEU A 175 7.42 0.29 21.03
N VAL A 176 6.62 -0.66 21.51
CA VAL A 176 7.02 -2.07 21.66
C VAL A 176 6.10 -2.92 20.79
N PHE A 177 6.65 -3.61 19.80
CA PHE A 177 5.86 -4.42 18.87
C PHE A 177 5.75 -5.87 19.34
N PHE A 178 4.56 -6.45 19.22
CA PHE A 178 4.27 -7.83 19.62
C PHE A 178 4.81 -8.15 21.03
N PRO A 179 4.37 -7.43 22.08
CA PRO A 179 4.93 -7.61 23.43
C PRO A 179 4.70 -9.01 24.03
N GLN A 180 3.77 -9.79 23.46
CA GLN A 180 3.51 -11.19 23.84
C GLN A 180 4.42 -12.19 23.11
N LEU A 181 5.22 -11.74 22.13
CA LEU A 181 6.21 -12.58 21.45
C LEU A 181 7.41 -12.79 22.37
N ASP A 182 7.70 -14.05 22.69
CA ASP A 182 8.93 -14.40 23.41
C ASP A 182 10.16 -14.20 22.52
N ARG A 183 10.87 -13.10 22.74
CA ARG A 183 12.08 -12.73 21.97
C ARG A 183 13.33 -13.53 22.36
N THR A 184 13.24 -14.34 23.41
CA THR A 184 14.33 -15.27 23.77
C THR A 184 14.24 -16.57 22.97
N SER A 185 13.05 -16.88 22.45
CA SER A 185 12.83 -17.97 21.50
C SER A 185 13.46 -17.65 20.13
N ASP A 186 13.68 -18.69 19.32
CA ASP A 186 14.16 -18.50 17.96
C ASP A 186 13.09 -17.76 17.13
N VAL A 187 13.45 -16.59 16.60
CA VAL A 187 12.61 -15.83 15.67
C VAL A 187 13.48 -15.54 14.45
N ARG A 188 13.11 -16.12 13.31
CA ARG A 188 13.91 -16.03 12.09
C ARG A 188 13.68 -14.71 11.38
N ASN A 189 14.72 -14.17 10.77
CA ASN A 189 14.59 -13.03 9.86
C ASN A 189 13.71 -13.42 8.66
N ILE A 190 12.62 -12.70 8.43
CA ILE A 190 11.70 -12.96 7.32
C ILE A 190 12.40 -12.94 5.95
N CYS A 191 13.39 -12.08 5.74
CA CYS A 191 14.15 -12.02 4.49
C CYS A 191 15.19 -13.13 4.33
N SER A 192 15.36 -13.99 5.34
CA SER A 192 16.19 -15.20 5.26
C SER A 192 15.35 -16.46 5.01
N VAL A 193 14.07 -16.46 5.41
CA VAL A 193 13.16 -17.61 5.25
C VAL A 193 12.13 -17.42 4.14
N ASP A 194 11.98 -16.19 3.67
CA ASP A 194 11.18 -15.77 2.53
C ASP A 194 12.01 -14.76 1.70
N THR A 195 11.51 -14.37 0.52
CA THR A 195 12.33 -13.70 -0.48
C THR A 195 12.57 -12.23 -0.19
N CYS A 196 11.66 -11.57 0.54
CA CYS A 196 11.58 -10.11 0.61
C CYS A 196 11.67 -9.44 -0.78
N LYS A 197 11.27 -10.16 -1.83
CA LYS A 197 11.33 -9.68 -3.21
C LYS A 197 10.02 -8.98 -3.54
N LEU A 198 10.11 -7.68 -3.80
CA LEU A 198 8.99 -6.92 -4.32
C LEU A 198 8.84 -7.20 -5.82
N LEU A 199 7.61 -7.08 -6.35
CA LEU A 199 7.38 -7.13 -7.79
C LEU A 199 8.32 -6.17 -8.52
N ASP A 200 8.92 -6.64 -9.60
CA ASP A 200 9.79 -5.83 -10.45
C ASP A 200 8.99 -4.86 -11.34
N PHE A 201 9.70 -4.11 -12.18
CA PHE A 201 9.08 -3.14 -13.07
C PHE A 201 8.06 -3.79 -14.02
N ARG A 202 8.38 -4.96 -14.59
CA ARG A 202 7.53 -5.63 -15.56
C ARG A 202 6.29 -6.19 -14.87
N GLU A 203 6.49 -6.94 -13.80
CA GLU A 203 5.42 -7.57 -13.01
C GLU A 203 4.45 -6.51 -12.46
N PHE A 204 4.96 -5.42 -11.87
CA PHE A 204 4.13 -4.38 -11.29
C PHE A 204 3.39 -3.56 -12.35
N THR A 205 4.05 -3.25 -13.48
CA THR A 205 3.41 -2.51 -14.58
C THR A 205 2.31 -3.34 -15.23
N LEU A 206 2.52 -4.65 -15.40
CA LEU A 206 1.51 -5.58 -15.88
C LEU A 206 0.31 -5.62 -14.93
N TYR A 207 0.56 -5.82 -13.62
CA TYR A 207 -0.49 -5.79 -12.60
C TYR A 207 -1.34 -4.51 -12.63
N LEU A 208 -0.71 -3.34 -12.68
CA LEU A 208 -1.41 -2.06 -12.74
C LEU A 208 -2.21 -1.91 -14.05
N SER A 209 -1.67 -2.41 -15.15
CA SER A 209 -2.33 -2.38 -16.45
C SER A 209 -3.57 -3.28 -16.47
N THR A 210 -3.49 -4.49 -15.91
CA THR A 210 -4.66 -5.38 -15.74
C THR A 210 -5.76 -4.69 -14.93
N ARG A 211 -5.41 -3.95 -13.88
CA ARG A 211 -6.42 -3.18 -13.11
C ARG A 211 -7.01 -2.01 -13.90
N LYS A 212 -6.24 -1.39 -14.79
CA LYS A 212 -6.75 -0.32 -15.69
C LYS A 212 -7.73 -0.87 -16.73
N VAL A 213 -7.53 -2.10 -17.20
CA VAL A 213 -8.48 -2.81 -18.07
C VAL A 213 -9.85 -2.86 -17.42
N GLU A 214 -9.96 -3.34 -16.18
CA GLU A 214 -11.24 -3.45 -15.47
C GLU A 214 -11.95 -2.09 -15.27
N GLY A 215 -11.17 -1.00 -15.23
CA GLY A 215 -11.67 0.36 -15.10
C GLY A 215 -11.93 1.09 -16.43
N ALA A 216 -11.63 0.49 -17.58
CA ALA A 216 -11.82 1.11 -18.88
C ALA A 216 -13.31 1.34 -19.17
N ARG A 217 -13.63 2.52 -19.72
CA ARG A 217 -15.01 2.96 -20.03
C ARG A 217 -15.27 3.13 -21.53
N SER A 218 -14.28 2.87 -22.37
CA SER A 218 -14.39 2.94 -23.82
C SER A 218 -13.33 2.06 -24.45
N VAL A 219 -13.57 1.58 -25.68
CA VAL A 219 -12.60 0.76 -26.41
C VAL A 219 -11.28 1.51 -26.59
N VAL A 220 -11.32 2.80 -26.95
CA VAL A 220 -10.14 3.66 -27.09
C VAL A 220 -9.28 3.67 -25.81
N ARG A 221 -9.91 3.78 -24.64
CA ARG A 221 -9.18 3.78 -23.37
C ARG A 221 -8.59 2.41 -23.05
N LEU A 222 -9.28 1.33 -23.44
CA LEU A 222 -8.80 -0.03 -23.28
C LEU A 222 -7.58 -0.29 -24.19
N GLU A 223 -7.65 0.08 -25.46
CA GLU A 223 -6.54 -0.04 -26.43
C GLU A 223 -5.30 0.74 -25.98
N LYS A 224 -5.49 1.94 -25.40
CA LYS A 224 -4.40 2.72 -24.82
C LYS A 224 -3.69 1.99 -23.67
N VAL A 225 -4.37 1.12 -22.92
CA VAL A 225 -3.70 0.30 -21.89
C VAL A 225 -2.74 -0.70 -22.55
N MET A 226 -3.18 -1.38 -23.61
CA MET A 226 -2.34 -2.32 -24.39
C MET A 226 -1.16 -1.61 -25.06
N GLU A 227 -1.40 -0.43 -25.65
CA GLU A 227 -0.35 0.39 -26.26
C GLU A 227 0.74 0.77 -25.24
N ASN A 228 0.34 1.22 -24.05
CA ASN A 228 1.30 1.58 -23.00
C ASN A 228 2.16 0.39 -22.55
N LEU A 229 1.60 -0.83 -22.48
CA LEU A 229 2.37 -2.04 -22.18
C LEU A 229 3.40 -2.35 -23.28
N ARG A 230 2.99 -2.27 -24.54
CA ARG A 230 3.89 -2.48 -25.69
C ARG A 230 5.01 -1.45 -25.73
N ASN A 231 4.70 -0.18 -25.49
CA ASN A 231 5.69 0.90 -25.42
C ASN A 231 6.67 0.73 -24.25
N ALA A 232 6.25 0.07 -23.16
CA ALA A 232 7.11 -0.30 -22.05
C ALA A 232 7.95 -1.58 -22.30
N GLY A 233 7.80 -2.23 -23.47
CA GLY A 233 8.47 -3.49 -23.79
C GLY A 233 8.02 -4.67 -22.93
N ILE A 234 6.75 -4.66 -22.49
CA ILE A 234 6.16 -5.69 -21.64
C ILE A 234 5.16 -6.49 -22.45
N GLU A 235 5.40 -7.80 -22.58
CA GLU A 235 4.46 -8.72 -23.19
C GLU A 235 3.32 -9.05 -22.22
N PRO A 236 2.04 -8.97 -22.65
CA PRO A 236 0.90 -9.38 -21.84
C PRO A 236 0.92 -10.87 -21.52
N ASP A 237 0.56 -11.24 -20.28
CA ASP A 237 0.34 -12.63 -19.89
C ASP A 237 -1.10 -13.10 -20.22
N GLU A 238 -1.34 -14.41 -20.07
CA GLU A 238 -2.65 -15.02 -20.33
C GLU A 238 -3.77 -14.41 -19.46
N TYR A 239 -3.45 -14.08 -18.21
CA TYR A 239 -4.40 -13.46 -17.30
C TYR A 239 -4.82 -12.06 -17.75
N PHE A 240 -3.87 -11.23 -18.17
CA PHE A 240 -4.13 -9.92 -18.76
C PHE A 240 -4.99 -10.07 -20.02
N MET A 241 -4.62 -10.96 -20.94
CA MET A 241 -5.33 -11.14 -22.20
C MET A 241 -6.78 -11.57 -21.99
N THR A 242 -7.01 -12.53 -21.09
CA THR A 242 -8.37 -12.98 -20.73
C THR A 242 -9.24 -11.83 -20.22
N ARG A 243 -8.68 -10.96 -19.36
CA ARG A 243 -9.40 -9.77 -18.83
C ARG A 243 -9.62 -8.72 -19.89
N TYR A 244 -8.64 -8.51 -20.76
CA TYR A 244 -8.68 -7.55 -21.85
C TYR A 244 -9.77 -7.90 -22.86
N GLU A 245 -9.80 -9.14 -23.34
CA GLU A 245 -10.78 -9.62 -24.31
C GLU A 245 -12.19 -9.55 -23.77
N LYS A 246 -12.41 -10.04 -22.54
CA LYS A 246 -13.71 -9.92 -21.86
C LYS A 246 -14.18 -8.47 -21.76
N LYS A 247 -13.29 -7.54 -21.41
CA LYS A 247 -13.65 -6.12 -21.30
C LYS A 247 -13.93 -5.49 -22.66
N LEU A 248 -13.20 -5.89 -23.70
CA LEU A 248 -13.40 -5.42 -25.06
C LEU A 248 -14.78 -5.81 -25.59
N GLU A 249 -15.19 -7.07 -25.36
CA GLU A 249 -16.52 -7.54 -25.72
C GLU A 249 -17.63 -6.77 -24.99
N GLU A 250 -17.46 -6.56 -23.67
CA GLU A 250 -18.40 -5.78 -22.85
C GLU A 250 -18.58 -4.35 -23.40
N LEU A 251 -17.48 -3.65 -23.70
CA LEU A 251 -17.51 -2.27 -24.19
C LEU A 251 -18.12 -2.18 -25.59
N ARG A 252 -17.80 -3.10 -26.49
CA ARG A 252 -18.40 -3.17 -27.83
C ARG A 252 -19.89 -3.50 -27.79
N ALA A 253 -20.33 -4.31 -26.82
CA ALA A 253 -21.76 -4.56 -26.60
C ALA A 253 -22.46 -3.27 -26.11
N GLN A 254 -21.85 -2.54 -25.18
CA GLN A 254 -22.37 -1.27 -24.66
C GLN A 254 -22.48 -0.19 -25.74
N GLU A 255 -21.46 -0.04 -26.60
CA GLU A 255 -21.47 0.89 -27.75
C GLU A 255 -22.60 0.55 -28.73
N ARG A 256 -22.77 -0.73 -29.08
CA ARG A 256 -23.86 -1.18 -29.97
C ARG A 256 -25.26 -0.98 -29.39
N SER A 257 -25.39 -1.05 -28.05
CA SER A 257 -26.66 -0.82 -27.35
C SER A 257 -27.00 0.66 -27.11
N GLY A 258 -26.13 1.61 -27.50
CA GLY A 258 -26.35 3.05 -27.30
C GLY A 258 -26.22 3.54 -25.84
N ILE A 259 -25.73 2.70 -24.93
CA ILE A 259 -25.62 3.01 -23.48
C ILE A 259 -24.43 3.94 -23.19
N LEU A 260 -23.42 3.97 -24.05
CA LEU A 260 -22.28 4.90 -24.00
C LEU A 260 -22.54 6.12 -24.89
N GLY A 261 -23.59 6.89 -24.59
CA GLY A 261 -23.82 8.20 -25.20
C GLY A 261 -22.79 9.23 -24.71
N GLU A 262 -22.20 9.96 -25.66
CA GLU A 262 -21.16 10.98 -25.49
C GLU A 262 -21.40 11.92 -24.29
N LYS A 263 -20.37 12.11 -23.46
CA LYS A 263 -20.25 13.34 -22.66
C LYS A 263 -19.15 14.19 -23.29
N PRO A 264 -19.44 15.46 -23.63
CA PRO A 264 -18.53 16.29 -24.40
C PRO A 264 -17.28 16.66 -23.60
N SER A 265 -16.24 16.89 -24.40
CA SER A 265 -14.85 17.30 -24.10
C SER A 265 -14.68 18.37 -23.05
#